data_AF-A0AA50VYS3-F1
#
_entry.id   AF-A0AA50VYS3-F1
#
_cell.length_a   1.000
_cell.length_b   1.000
_cell.length_c   1.000
_cell.angle_alpha   90.00
_cell.angle_beta   90.00
_cell.angle_gamma   90.00
#
_symmetry.space_group_name_H-M   'P 1'
#
loop_
_entity.id
_entity.type
_entity.pdbx_description
1 polymer ?
#
loop_
_entity_poly.entity_id
_entity_poly.type
_entity_poly.pdbx_seq_one_letter_code
_entity_poly.pdbx_strand_id
1 'polypeptide(L)'
;DRSRKISFVGTAQYVSPDLLQNKANTRASDLWAFGCIVYQMIAGLPPFQATTEFLNFQKILKVDYEFPEGFPADAKDLVEKLLVLDHTKRLGARDEGDTYESIRKHPFFDGIDWENIW
;
A
#
# COMPACT_ATOMS: atom_id res chain seq x y z
N ASP A 1 8.35 4.90 -35.79
CA ASP A 1 8.90 4.76 -34.44
C ASP A 1 7.83 5.14 -33.42
N ARG A 2 7.14 4.16 -32.82
CA ARG A 2 5.95 4.40 -31.99
C ARG A 2 6.42 4.57 -30.54
N SER A 3 6.76 5.80 -30.17
CA SER A 3 7.03 6.20 -28.78
C SER A 3 5.86 5.72 -27.92
N ARG A 4 6.10 4.69 -27.11
CA ARG A 4 5.19 4.29 -26.04
C ARG A 4 5.20 5.44 -25.05
N LYS A 5 4.23 6.35 -25.16
CA LYS A 5 3.86 7.23 -24.06
C LYS A 5 3.43 6.32 -22.91
N ILE A 6 4.33 6.10 -21.96
CA ILE A 6 3.97 5.62 -20.63
C ILE A 6 3.23 6.81 -20.01
N SER A 7 1.92 6.88 -20.27
CA SER A 7 1.08 7.78 -19.53
C SER A 7 1.11 7.28 -18.08
N PHE A 8 1.92 7.93 -17.25
CA PHE A 8 1.95 7.74 -15.81
C PHE A 8 0.62 8.30 -15.27
N VAL A 9 -0.46 7.56 -15.49
CA VAL A 9 -1.81 7.87 -15.02
C VAL A 9 -2.17 6.90 -13.91
N GLY A 10 -1.24 6.74 -12.96
CA GLY A 10 -1.59 6.36 -11.60
C GLY A 10 -1.45 7.62 -10.78
N THR A 11 -2.40 7.91 -9.88
CA THR A 11 -2.17 8.95 -8.87
C THR A 11 -0.87 8.59 -8.15
N ALA A 12 0.19 9.38 -8.34
CA ALA A 12 1.58 9.07 -7.93
C ALA A 12 1.71 8.65 -6.45
N GLN A 13 0.69 8.93 -5.65
CA GLN A 13 0.54 8.67 -4.22
C GLN A 13 0.42 7.18 -3.85
N TYR A 14 0.00 6.30 -4.77
CA TYR A 14 -0.18 4.86 -4.50
C TYR A 14 0.88 3.96 -5.13
N VAL A 15 1.89 4.55 -5.77
CA VAL A 15 2.92 3.80 -6.49
C VAL A 15 3.88 3.15 -5.49
N SER A 16 4.12 1.85 -5.64
CA SER A 16 5.06 1.11 -4.80
C SER A 16 6.53 1.43 -5.15
N PRO A 17 7.47 1.33 -4.19
CA PRO A 17 8.88 1.58 -4.43
C PRO A 17 9.49 0.65 -5.49
N ASP A 18 9.02 -0.60 -5.54
CA ASP A 18 9.38 -1.60 -6.55
C ASP A 18 8.91 -1.23 -7.96
N LEU A 19 7.70 -0.66 -8.10
CA LEU A 19 7.19 -0.20 -9.39
C LEU A 19 7.97 1.02 -9.91
N LEU A 20 8.42 1.91 -9.01
CA LEU A 20 9.30 3.03 -9.35
C LEU A 20 10.66 2.58 -9.88
N GLN A 21 11.26 1.54 -9.26
CA GLN A 21 12.61 1.08 -9.58
C GLN A 21 12.64 0.12 -10.77
N ASN A 22 11.80 -0.92 -10.76
CA ASN A 22 11.88 -2.05 -11.69
C ASN A 22 10.75 -2.07 -12.73
N LYS A 23 9.77 -1.17 -12.63
CA LYS A 23 8.58 -1.09 -13.53
C LYS A 23 7.80 -2.41 -13.67
N ALA A 24 8.00 -3.34 -12.75
CA ALA A 24 7.29 -4.61 -12.72
C ALA A 24 6.09 -4.47 -11.80
N ASN A 25 4.89 -4.64 -12.34
CA ASN A 25 3.69 -4.71 -11.51
C ASN A 25 3.59 -6.13 -10.94
N THR A 26 3.57 -6.25 -9.62
CA THR A 26 3.51 -7.54 -8.93
C THR A 26 2.33 -7.56 -7.97
N ARG A 27 1.87 -8.76 -7.56
CA ARG A 27 0.84 -8.89 -6.50
C ARG A 27 1.22 -8.08 -5.24
N ALA A 28 2.50 -8.01 -4.92
CA ALA A 28 2.99 -7.23 -3.78
C ALA A 28 2.88 -5.70 -3.98
N SER A 29 2.88 -5.22 -5.22
CA SER A 29 2.66 -3.80 -5.55
C SER A 29 1.21 -3.40 -5.25
N ASP A 30 0.24 -4.28 -5.48
CA ASP A 30 -1.17 -4.06 -5.11
C ASP A 30 -1.37 -4.01 -3.59
N LEU A 31 -0.61 -4.82 -2.82
CA LEU A 31 -0.63 -4.79 -1.35
C LEU A 31 -0.15 -3.45 -0.78
N TRP A 32 0.82 -2.82 -1.44
CA TRP A 32 1.25 -1.46 -1.07
C TRP A 32 0.16 -0.44 -1.33
N ALA A 33 -0.46 -0.48 -2.53
CA ALA A 33 -1.57 0.41 -2.86
C ALA A 33 -2.74 0.24 -1.87
N PHE A 34 -3.02 -1.00 -1.48
CA PHE A 34 -4.00 -1.31 -0.44
C PHE A 34 -3.68 -0.65 0.89
N GLY A 35 -2.43 -0.74 1.37
CA GLY A 35 -1.97 -0.05 2.58
C GLY A 35 -2.15 1.47 2.50
N CYS A 36 -1.82 2.09 1.35
CA CYS A 36 -2.04 3.51 1.14
C CYS A 36 -3.53 3.89 1.19
N ILE A 37 -4.42 3.07 0.63
CA ILE A 37 -5.87 3.31 0.66
C ILE A 37 -6.42 3.16 2.08
N VAL A 38 -6.02 2.13 2.82
CA VAL A 38 -6.41 1.95 4.24
C VAL A 38 -6.00 3.16 5.07
N TYR A 39 -4.75 3.60 4.92
CA TYR A 39 -4.26 4.81 5.58
C TYR A 39 -5.15 6.02 5.23
N GLN A 40 -5.42 6.24 3.94
CA GLN A 40 -6.18 7.39 3.48
C GLN A 40 -7.65 7.39 3.94
N MET A 41 -8.29 6.23 3.99
CA MET A 41 -9.67 6.12 4.47
C MET A 41 -9.80 6.56 5.94
N ILE A 42 -8.74 6.38 6.73
CA ILE A 42 -8.72 6.69 8.16
C ILE A 42 -8.18 8.10 8.42
N ALA A 43 -7.06 8.46 7.79
CA ALA A 43 -6.38 9.74 7.98
C ALA A 43 -7.01 10.88 7.14
N GLY A 44 -7.84 10.56 6.15
CA GLY A 44 -8.44 11.51 5.19
C GLY A 44 -7.48 11.99 4.09
N LEU A 45 -6.18 11.73 4.22
CA LEU A 45 -5.14 12.08 3.26
C LEU A 45 -4.23 10.87 2.98
N PRO A 46 -3.62 10.76 1.79
CA PRO A 46 -2.68 9.68 1.48
C PRO A 46 -1.41 9.77 2.33
N PRO A 47 -0.72 8.64 2.59
CA PRO A 47 0.47 8.63 3.44
C PRO A 47 1.64 9.41 2.81
N PHE A 48 1.79 9.34 1.49
CA PHE A 48 2.84 10.01 0.75
C PHE A 48 2.26 11.18 -0.05
N GLN A 49 2.40 12.38 0.52
CA GLN A 49 2.04 13.62 -0.14
C GLN A 49 3.14 14.68 0.02
N ALA A 50 3.45 15.33 -1.08
CA ALA A 50 4.43 16.39 -1.21
C ALA A 50 4.02 17.33 -2.36
N THR A 51 4.70 18.47 -2.45
CA THR A 51 4.41 19.52 -3.43
C THR A 51 4.77 19.13 -4.87
N THR A 52 5.66 18.16 -5.07
CA THR A 52 6.07 17.68 -6.39
C THR A 52 6.10 16.15 -6.42
N GLU A 53 5.92 15.58 -7.62
CA GLU A 53 5.97 14.12 -7.82
C GLU A 53 7.34 13.54 -7.43
N PHE A 54 8.42 14.27 -7.72
CA PHE A 54 9.76 13.86 -7.33
C PHE A 54 9.91 13.72 -5.81
N LEU A 55 9.38 14.68 -5.04
CA LEU A 55 9.39 14.60 -3.58
C LEU A 55 8.49 13.47 -3.06
N ASN A 56 7.35 13.20 -3.71
CA ASN A 56 6.53 12.02 -3.38
C ASN A 56 7.31 10.73 -3.57
N PHE A 57 8.02 10.57 -4.69
CA PHE A 57 8.85 9.40 -4.93
C PHE A 57 9.96 9.27 -3.91
N GLN A 58 10.59 10.38 -3.50
CA GLN A 58 11.58 10.34 -2.43
C GLN A 58 10.98 9.89 -1.09
N LYS A 59 9.77 10.34 -0.75
CA LYS A 59 9.07 9.88 0.45
C LYS A 59 8.72 8.40 0.38
N ILE A 60 8.21 7.93 -0.76
CA ILE A 60 7.90 6.50 -1.00
C ILE A 60 9.14 5.64 -0.85
N LEU A 61 10.26 6.03 -1.47
CA LEU A 61 11.53 5.29 -1.41
C LEU A 61 12.17 5.30 -0.02
N LYS A 62 11.81 6.26 0.83
CA LYS A 62 12.24 6.34 2.24
C LYS A 62 11.22 5.77 3.21
N VAL A 63 10.01 5.45 2.74
CA VAL A 63 8.85 5.09 3.59
C VAL A 63 8.61 6.17 4.65
N ASP A 64 8.67 7.42 4.21
CA ASP A 64 8.55 8.61 5.06
C ASP A 64 7.10 9.10 5.10
N TYR A 65 6.38 8.66 6.12
CA TYR A 65 5.00 9.06 6.45
C TYR A 65 4.79 9.01 7.97
N GLU A 66 3.81 9.78 8.46
CA GLU A 66 3.49 9.88 9.88
C GLU A 66 1.99 9.63 10.08
N PHE A 67 1.62 8.97 11.17
CA PHE A 67 0.21 8.76 11.51
C PHE A 67 -0.36 9.97 12.26
N PRO A 68 -1.59 10.42 11.94
CA PRO A 68 -2.25 11.48 12.69
C PRO A 68 -2.58 11.02 14.12
N GLU A 69 -2.82 11.99 15.01
CA GLU A 69 -3.27 11.71 16.37
C GLU A 69 -4.62 10.96 16.36
N GLY A 70 -4.74 9.92 17.18
CA GLY A 70 -5.95 9.10 17.26
C GLY A 70 -6.08 8.02 16.17
N PHE A 71 -5.04 7.79 15.35
CA PHE A 71 -5.05 6.68 14.40
C PHE A 71 -5.18 5.32 15.15
N PRO A 72 -6.16 4.46 14.80
CA PRO A 72 -6.39 3.20 15.51
C PRO A 72 -5.17 2.28 15.48
N ALA A 73 -4.85 1.66 16.62
CA ALA A 73 -3.64 0.83 16.77
C ALA A 73 -3.62 -0.35 15.79
N ASP A 74 -4.74 -1.05 15.61
CA ASP A 74 -4.82 -2.20 14.70
C ASP A 74 -4.69 -1.78 13.23
N ALA A 75 -5.23 -0.62 12.87
CA ALA A 75 -5.06 -0.05 11.54
C ALA A 75 -3.61 0.37 11.30
N LYS A 76 -2.98 0.95 12.32
CA LYS A 76 -1.58 1.39 12.27
C LYS A 76 -0.68 0.19 11.97
N ASP A 77 -0.85 -0.88 12.75
CA ASP A 77 -0.10 -2.12 12.60
C ASP A 77 -0.31 -2.77 11.22
N LEU A 78 -1.55 -2.74 10.70
CA LEU A 78 -1.84 -3.22 9.34
C LEU A 78 -1.08 -2.40 8.27
N VAL A 79 -1.16 -1.07 8.34
CA VAL A 79 -0.51 -0.17 7.39
C VAL A 79 1.01 -0.31 7.45
N GLU A 80 1.60 -0.39 8.65
CA GLU A 80 3.05 -0.58 8.84
C GLU A 80 3.54 -1.90 8.22
N LYS A 81 2.74 -2.98 8.30
CA LYS A 81 3.08 -4.27 7.69
C LYS A 81 2.85 -4.33 6.18
N LEU A 82 2.03 -3.44 5.62
CA LEU A 82 1.79 -3.33 4.17
C LEU A 82 2.77 -2.37 3.49
N LEU A 83 3.07 -1.23 4.12
CA LEU A 83 3.97 -0.20 3.61
C LEU A 83 5.44 -0.48 3.93
N VAL A 84 5.91 -1.66 3.52
CA VAL A 84 7.30 -2.11 3.67
C VAL A 84 8.06 -1.99 2.35
N LEU A 85 9.31 -1.52 2.40
CA LEU A 85 10.18 -1.39 1.21
C LEU A 85 10.37 -2.73 0.49
N ASP A 86 10.71 -3.76 1.27
CA ASP A 86 10.89 -5.11 0.77
C ASP A 86 9.53 -5.74 0.46
N HIS A 87 9.19 -5.78 -0.82
CA HIS A 87 7.95 -6.34 -1.33
C HIS A 87 7.69 -7.80 -0.91
N THR A 88 8.74 -8.58 -0.58
CA THR A 88 8.61 -9.97 -0.12
C THR A 88 8.28 -10.11 1.38
N LYS A 89 8.37 -9.00 2.12
CA LYS A 89 8.08 -8.92 3.56
C LYS A 89 6.74 -8.26 3.86
N ARG A 90 6.03 -7.74 2.85
CA ARG A 90 4.69 -7.17 3.02
C ARG A 90 3.73 -8.25 3.51
N LEU A 91 2.82 -7.88 4.41
CA LEU A 91 1.71 -8.75 4.82
C LEU A 91 0.92 -9.19 3.58
N GLY A 92 0.63 -10.48 3.43
CA GLY A 92 -0.02 -11.04 2.24
C GLY A 92 0.93 -11.43 1.09
N ALA A 93 2.20 -10.99 1.08
CA ALA A 93 3.11 -11.28 -0.02
C ALA A 93 3.55 -12.74 -0.11
N ARG A 94 3.46 -13.48 1.00
CA ARG A 94 3.83 -14.90 1.12
C ARG A 94 2.62 -15.82 1.22
N ASP A 95 1.41 -15.28 1.15
CA ASP A 95 0.22 -16.09 1.24
C ASP A 95 0.10 -16.95 -0.02
N GLU A 96 -0.13 -18.24 0.17
CA GLU A 96 -0.32 -19.18 -0.92
C GLU A 96 -1.79 -19.15 -1.39
N GLY A 97 -2.00 -19.21 -2.71
CA GLY A 97 -3.33 -19.11 -3.32
C GLY A 97 -3.81 -17.68 -3.56
N ASP A 98 -5.13 -17.50 -3.61
CA ASP A 98 -5.78 -16.20 -3.92
C ASP A 98 -6.52 -15.62 -2.69
N THR A 99 -6.31 -16.19 -1.49
CA THR A 99 -7.13 -15.95 -0.29
C THR A 99 -6.52 -15.05 0.79
N TYR A 100 -5.41 -14.33 0.52
CA TYR A 100 -4.78 -13.31 1.40
C TYR A 100 -4.99 -13.55 2.92
N GLU A 101 -4.74 -14.77 3.39
CA GLU A 101 -5.16 -15.21 4.72
C GLU A 101 -4.52 -14.39 5.84
N SER A 102 -3.26 -13.98 5.68
CA SER A 102 -2.55 -13.18 6.68
C SER A 102 -3.17 -11.79 6.85
N ILE A 103 -3.74 -11.23 5.78
CA ILE A 103 -4.48 -9.97 5.82
C ILE A 103 -5.84 -10.19 6.47
N ARG A 104 -6.59 -11.23 6.06
CA ARG A 104 -7.93 -11.51 6.62
C ARG A 104 -7.92 -11.83 8.11
N LYS A 105 -6.87 -12.47 8.61
CA LYS A 105 -6.66 -12.81 10.03
C LYS A 105 -6.12 -11.63 10.86
N HIS A 106 -5.86 -10.48 10.25
CA HIS A 106 -5.33 -9.32 10.97
C HIS A 106 -6.38 -8.76 11.95
N PRO A 107 -5.99 -8.31 13.17
CA PRO A 107 -6.91 -7.72 14.15
C PRO A 107 -7.77 -6.57 13.61
N PHE A 108 -7.26 -5.84 12.62
CA PHE A 108 -8.01 -4.78 11.92
C PHE A 108 -9.33 -5.27 11.29
N PHE A 109 -9.40 -6.55 10.90
CA PHE A 109 -10.59 -7.18 10.32
C PHE A 109 -11.29 -8.12 11.31
N ASP A 110 -10.98 -8.02 12.60
CA ASP A 110 -11.66 -8.84 13.60
C ASP A 110 -13.18 -8.58 13.58
N GLY A 111 -13.96 -9.66 13.67
CA GLY A 111 -15.42 -9.62 13.55
C GLY A 111 -15.98 -9.57 12.12
N ILE A 112 -15.15 -9.60 11.07
CA ILE A 112 -15.62 -9.73 9.69
C ILE A 112 -15.83 -11.21 9.34
N ASP A 113 -17.06 -11.54 8.95
CA ASP A 113 -17.41 -12.85 8.42
C ASP A 113 -17.13 -12.92 6.91
N TRP A 114 -15.89 -13.28 6.58
CA TRP A 114 -15.42 -13.41 5.21
C TRP A 114 -16.15 -14.46 4.35
N GLU A 115 -16.94 -15.35 4.95
CA GLU A 115 -17.74 -16.34 4.21
C GLU A 115 -19.09 -15.77 3.77
N ASN A 116 -19.61 -14.76 4.48
CA ASN A 116 -20.93 -14.16 4.25
C ASN A 116 -20.88 -12.69 3.78
N ILE A 117 -19.73 -12.22 3.27
CA ILE A 117 -19.59 -10.87 2.68
C ILE A 117 -20.17 -10.75 1.25
N TRP A 118 -21.02 -11.69 0.81
CA TRP A 118 -21.62 -11.74 -0.53
C TRP A 118 -23.11 -12.07 -0.52
#